data_AF-A7VC22-F1
#
_entry.id   AF-A7VC22-F1
#
_cell.length_a   1.000
_cell.length_b   1.000
_cell.length_c   1.000
_cell.angle_alpha   90.00
_cell.angle_beta   90.00
_cell.angle_gamma   90.00
#
_symmetry.space_group_name_H-M   'P 1'
#
loop_
_entity.id
_entity.type
_entity.pdbx_description
1 polymer ?
#
loop_
_entity_poly.entity_id
_entity_poly.type
_entity_poly.pdbx_seq_one_letter_code
_entity_poly.pdbx_strand_id
1 'polypeptide(L)'
;MAGKTKKKLTVTQMRSVIKFLIGVNIVLLITVIVLSVLLAVSRSKSGKDAVSIIKPDGKYTVCLDPGHGGSDIGATGINNIHEKDGNLKLSLKVAKLLKKNGVKVVMTRDDDSTVSSEERATIANDCDADLYLALHRNYAANPEACGVEAWIYSSGSEKNHAIAETILSNLEKVGISDNRGVRTGTQFDSDNDYIVIKQTNMTSLIIEMGFISNEKDVELYDDNMDDYAAAIANGIIEWLNEYQ
;
A
#
# COMPACT_ATOMS: atom_id res chain seq x y z
N MET A 1 62.68 20.28 43.04
CA MET A 1 61.26 20.31 42.61
C MET A 1 61.01 21.61 41.83
N ALA A 2 60.90 21.56 40.51
CA ALA A 2 60.58 22.75 39.69
C ALA A 2 59.12 22.66 39.26
N GLY A 3 58.26 23.45 39.91
CA GLY A 3 56.83 23.50 39.60
C GLY A 3 56.60 24.15 38.23
N LYS A 4 55.98 23.41 37.30
CA LYS A 4 55.54 23.97 36.01
C LYS A 4 54.43 25.00 36.25
N THR A 5 54.77 26.29 36.17
CA THR A 5 53.80 27.38 36.25
C THR A 5 52.92 27.36 35.00
N LYS A 6 51.63 27.02 35.12
CA LYS A 6 50.68 27.11 34.01
C LYS A 6 50.47 28.59 33.66
N LYS A 7 50.94 29.02 32.49
CA LYS A 7 50.74 30.39 31.98
C LYS A 7 49.24 30.58 31.67
N LYS A 8 48.56 31.47 32.39
CA LYS A 8 47.14 31.80 32.13
C LYS A 8 47.03 32.64 30.85
N LEU A 9 46.04 32.32 30.01
CA LEU A 9 45.75 33.09 28.80
C LEU A 9 45.26 34.50 29.17
N THR A 10 45.65 35.50 28.39
CA THR A 10 45.08 36.85 28.51
C THR A 10 43.65 36.88 27.96
N VAL A 11 42.87 37.89 28.35
CA VAL A 11 41.48 38.06 27.88
C VAL A 11 41.40 38.12 26.35
N THR A 12 42.38 38.77 25.70
CA THR A 12 42.48 38.85 24.23
C THR A 12 42.74 37.48 23.60
N GLN A 13 43.62 36.68 24.20
CA GLN A 13 43.87 35.31 23.74
C GLN A 13 42.63 34.42 23.93
N MET A 14 41.91 34.58 25.04
CA MET A 14 40.67 33.84 25.30
C MET A 14 39.57 34.19 24.29
N ARG A 15 39.40 35.47 23.94
CA ARG A 15 38.47 35.92 22.89
C ARG A 15 38.82 35.35 21.51
N SER A 16 40.11 35.26 21.18
CA SER A 16 40.58 34.66 19.93
C SER A 16 40.24 33.17 19.86
N VAL A 17 40.47 32.44 20.96
CA VAL A 17 40.11 31.02 21.07
C VAL A 17 38.59 30.82 20.96
N ILE A 18 37.79 31.66 21.61
CA ILE A 18 36.32 31.58 21.52
C ILE A 18 35.84 31.82 20.08
N LYS A 19 36.35 32.85 19.39
CA LYS A 19 36.00 33.10 17.98
C LYS A 19 36.39 31.94 17.06
N PHE A 20 37.57 31.34 17.29
CA PHE A 20 38.01 30.16 16.56
C PHE A 20 37.07 28.97 16.79
N LEU A 21 36.72 28.68 18.05
CA LEU A 21 35.79 27.59 18.40
C LEU A 21 34.39 27.80 17.81
N ILE A 22 33.88 29.04 17.79
CA ILE A 22 32.60 29.37 17.14
C ILE A 22 32.70 29.10 15.63
N GLY A 23 33.77 29.54 14.98
CA GLY A 23 34.00 29.28 13.55
C GLY A 23 34.06 27.80 13.21
N VAL A 24 34.78 27.00 14.01
CA VAL A 24 34.84 25.54 13.84
C VAL A 24 33.46 24.88 13.98
N ASN A 25 32.67 25.27 14.99
CA ASN A 25 31.33 24.72 15.18
C ASN A 25 30.35 25.10 14.04
N ILE A 26 30.45 26.32 13.50
CA ILE A 26 29.64 26.74 12.35
C ILE A 26 29.98 25.88 11.12
N VAL A 27 31.26 25.63 10.85
CA VAL A 27 31.69 24.78 9.72
C VAL A 27 31.21 23.34 9.89
N LEU A 28 31.31 22.77 11.10
CA LEU A 28 30.78 21.45 11.41
C LEU A 28 29.27 21.36 11.19
N LEU A 29 28.51 22.36 11.65
CA LEU A 29 27.05 22.40 11.44
C LEU A 29 26.69 22.47 9.95
N ILE A 30 27.35 23.33 9.18
CA ILE A 30 27.13 23.42 7.73
C ILE A 30 27.44 22.08 7.05
N THR A 31 28.52 21.41 7.46
CA THR A 31 28.91 20.12 6.90
C THR A 31 27.84 19.06 7.15
N VAL A 32 27.27 19.00 8.36
CA VAL A 32 26.17 18.07 8.69
C VAL A 32 24.92 18.36 7.86
N ILE A 33 24.56 19.63 7.68
CA ILE A 33 23.42 20.04 6.84
C ILE A 33 23.64 19.66 5.37
N VAL A 34 24.84 19.87 4.83
CA VAL A 34 25.15 19.50 3.45
C VAL A 34 25.10 17.98 3.27
N LEU A 35 25.64 17.20 4.21
CA LEU A 35 25.54 15.73 4.15
C LEU A 35 24.09 15.25 4.24
N SER A 36 23.26 15.83 5.11
CA SER A 36 21.86 15.42 5.24
C SER A 36 21.04 15.77 3.98
N VAL A 37 21.30 16.91 3.35
CA VAL A 37 20.71 17.27 2.04
C VAL A 37 21.19 16.32 0.94
N LEU A 38 22.48 15.99 0.88
CA LEU A 38 23.01 15.04 -0.11
C LEU A 38 22.40 13.64 0.06
N LEU A 39 22.22 13.17 1.30
CA LEU A 39 21.54 11.91 1.59
C LEU A 39 20.06 11.95 1.18
N ALA A 40 19.36 13.06 1.43
CA ALA A 40 17.97 13.23 1.01
C ALA A 40 17.83 13.25 -0.53
N VAL A 41 18.74 13.94 -1.23
CA VAL A 41 18.77 13.97 -2.71
C VAL A 41 19.14 12.60 -3.28
N SER A 42 20.05 11.86 -2.64
CA SER A 42 20.39 10.48 -3.02
C SER A 42 19.18 9.55 -2.88
N ARG A 43 18.44 9.65 -1.76
CA ARG A 43 17.17 8.92 -1.56
C ARG A 43 16.12 9.29 -2.61
N SER A 44 16.00 10.57 -2.96
CA SER A 44 15.07 11.04 -3.99
C SER A 44 15.41 10.53 -5.39
N LYS A 45 16.70 10.31 -5.69
CA LYS A 45 17.14 9.78 -7.00
C LYS A 45 16.97 8.27 -7.16
N SER A 46 16.68 7.52 -6.09
CA SER A 46 16.47 6.07 -6.15
C SER A 46 15.06 5.66 -6.63
N GLY A 47 14.17 6.60 -6.96
CA GLY A 47 12.75 6.32 -7.23
C GLY A 47 12.29 6.54 -8.67
N LYS A 48 13.02 6.05 -9.70
CA LYS A 48 12.55 6.04 -11.11
C LYS A 48 13.07 4.89 -11.98
N ASP A 49 13.76 3.90 -11.44
CA ASP A 49 14.09 2.73 -12.24
C ASP A 49 12.91 1.76 -12.18
N ALA A 50 12.22 1.61 -13.31
CA ALA A 50 11.16 0.63 -13.46
C ALA A 50 11.74 -0.75 -13.12
N VAL A 51 11.32 -1.32 -12.00
CA VAL A 51 11.65 -2.69 -11.64
C VAL A 51 11.07 -3.58 -12.73
N SER A 52 11.97 -4.17 -13.53
CA SER A 52 11.63 -5.03 -14.64
C SER A 52 11.06 -6.34 -14.09
N ILE A 53 9.73 -6.43 -14.01
CA ILE A 53 8.98 -7.64 -13.72
C ILE A 53 9.17 -8.61 -14.88
N ILE A 54 10.14 -9.54 -14.79
CA ILE A 54 10.29 -10.63 -15.76
C ILE A 54 10.34 -11.94 -15.00
N LYS A 55 9.22 -12.67 -15.06
CA LYS A 55 9.18 -14.10 -14.73
C LYS A 55 10.09 -14.83 -15.73
N PRO A 56 10.89 -15.83 -15.31
CA PRO A 56 11.81 -16.54 -16.21
C PRO A 56 11.16 -17.15 -17.47
N ASP A 57 9.83 -17.36 -17.47
CA ASP A 57 9.04 -17.97 -18.54
C ASP A 57 7.95 -17.04 -19.16
N GLY A 58 7.78 -15.79 -18.69
CA GLY A 58 6.70 -14.93 -19.17
C GLY A 58 6.39 -13.67 -18.35
N LYS A 59 5.14 -13.19 -18.45
CA LYS A 59 4.60 -12.07 -17.65
C LYS A 59 3.63 -12.62 -16.61
N TYR A 60 3.72 -12.16 -15.36
CA TYR A 60 2.71 -12.49 -14.35
C TYR A 60 1.33 -11.99 -14.77
N THR A 61 0.30 -12.77 -14.43
CA THR A 61 -1.11 -12.45 -14.63
C THR A 61 -1.77 -12.14 -13.29
N VAL A 62 -2.35 -10.95 -13.17
CA VAL A 62 -3.17 -10.55 -12.02
C VAL A 62 -4.63 -10.48 -12.49
N CYS A 63 -5.50 -11.24 -11.84
CA CYS A 63 -6.94 -11.04 -11.94
C CYS A 63 -7.35 -10.00 -10.90
N LEU A 64 -7.81 -8.84 -11.37
CA LEU A 64 -8.25 -7.74 -10.52
C LEU A 64 -9.77 -7.66 -10.55
N ASP A 65 -10.36 -7.71 -9.36
CA ASP A 65 -11.79 -7.83 -9.17
C ASP A 65 -12.38 -6.60 -8.48
N PRO A 66 -13.01 -5.66 -9.22
CA PRO A 66 -13.79 -4.62 -8.59
C PRO A 66 -15.07 -5.24 -8.02
N GLY A 67 -15.17 -5.29 -6.69
CA GLY A 67 -16.32 -5.87 -5.99
C GLY A 67 -17.66 -5.27 -6.44
N HIS A 68 -18.74 -6.06 -6.36
CA HIS A 68 -20.11 -5.67 -6.76
C HIS A 68 -20.22 -5.29 -8.25
N GLY A 69 -21.29 -4.59 -8.66
CA GLY A 69 -21.49 -4.11 -10.04
C GLY A 69 -22.91 -4.32 -10.58
N GLY A 70 -23.38 -3.39 -11.42
CA GLY A 70 -24.72 -3.40 -11.99
C GLY A 70 -25.81 -3.34 -10.92
N SER A 71 -26.64 -4.38 -10.84
CA SER A 71 -27.72 -4.50 -9.85
C SER A 71 -27.23 -4.74 -8.42
N ASP A 72 -26.03 -5.28 -8.24
CA ASP A 72 -25.39 -5.39 -6.94
C ASP A 72 -24.64 -4.08 -6.66
N ILE A 73 -25.19 -3.24 -5.80
CA ILE A 73 -24.61 -1.93 -5.47
C ILE A 73 -23.56 -2.00 -4.34
N GLY A 74 -23.42 -3.16 -3.69
CA GLY A 74 -22.67 -3.30 -2.44
C GLY A 74 -23.26 -2.47 -1.31
N ALA A 75 -22.40 -2.01 -0.41
CA ALA A 75 -22.82 -1.09 0.64
C ALA A 75 -23.20 0.29 0.08
N THR A 76 -24.21 0.92 0.71
CA THR A 76 -24.52 2.33 0.50
C THR A 76 -23.98 3.14 1.68
N GLY A 77 -23.09 4.07 1.39
CA GLY A 77 -22.41 4.88 2.39
C GLY A 77 -23.01 6.26 2.59
N ILE A 78 -22.21 7.11 3.22
CA ILE A 78 -22.55 8.51 3.47
C ILE A 78 -22.80 9.23 2.13
N ASN A 79 -23.80 10.12 2.07
CA ASN A 79 -24.17 10.85 0.84
C ASN A 79 -24.62 9.96 -0.33
N ASN A 80 -25.13 8.75 -0.06
CA ASN A 80 -25.65 7.82 -1.07
C ASN A 80 -24.59 7.40 -2.11
N ILE A 81 -23.33 7.35 -1.70
CA ILE A 81 -22.28 6.72 -2.50
C ILE A 81 -22.46 5.20 -2.47
N HIS A 82 -22.27 4.55 -3.61
CA HIS A 82 -22.35 3.11 -3.73
C HIS A 82 -20.95 2.51 -3.84
N GLU A 83 -20.71 1.45 -3.09
CA GLU A 83 -19.41 0.78 -3.02
C GLU A 83 -18.89 0.36 -4.41
N LYS A 84 -19.78 -0.17 -5.27
CA LYS A 84 -19.43 -0.63 -6.62
C LYS A 84 -18.69 0.41 -7.47
N ASP A 85 -18.98 1.70 -7.27
CA ASP A 85 -18.44 2.80 -8.07
C ASP A 85 -17.00 3.11 -7.66
N GLY A 86 -16.75 3.18 -6.35
CA GLY A 86 -15.41 3.34 -5.79
C GLY A 86 -14.50 2.16 -6.17
N ASN A 87 -15.01 0.94 -5.98
CA ASN A 87 -14.28 -0.29 -6.32
C ASN A 87 -13.84 -0.29 -7.78
N LEU A 88 -14.73 0.07 -8.72
CA LEU A 88 -14.39 0.15 -10.14
C LEU A 88 -13.32 1.22 -10.41
N LYS A 89 -13.52 2.43 -9.87
CA LYS A 89 -12.64 3.58 -10.08
C LYS A 89 -11.21 3.29 -9.61
N LEU A 90 -11.05 2.71 -8.42
CA LEU A 90 -9.74 2.35 -7.88
C LEU A 90 -9.10 1.22 -8.68
N SER A 91 -9.85 0.14 -8.96
CA SER A 91 -9.33 -1.01 -9.70
C SER A 91 -8.84 -0.64 -11.11
N LEU A 92 -9.53 0.24 -11.84
CA LEU A 92 -9.07 0.72 -13.15
C LEU A 92 -7.72 1.45 -13.06
N LYS A 93 -7.49 2.23 -12.00
CA LYS A 93 -6.21 2.91 -11.77
C LYS A 93 -5.09 1.92 -11.44
N VAL A 94 -5.35 0.95 -10.55
CA VAL A 94 -4.41 -0.14 -10.22
C VAL A 94 -4.07 -0.93 -11.49
N ALA A 95 -5.06 -1.33 -12.27
CA ALA A 95 -4.87 -2.07 -13.52
C ALA A 95 -3.98 -1.32 -14.51
N LYS A 96 -4.18 0.00 -14.67
CA LYS A 96 -3.35 0.84 -15.53
C LYS A 96 -1.89 0.85 -15.08
N LEU A 97 -1.64 0.96 -13.78
CA LEU A 97 -0.30 0.98 -13.20
C LEU A 97 0.40 -0.37 -13.33
N LEU A 98 -0.30 -1.48 -13.06
CA LEU A 98 0.22 -2.83 -13.25
C LEU A 98 0.56 -3.10 -14.72
N LYS A 99 -0.34 -2.78 -15.66
CA LYS A 99 -0.11 -2.93 -17.11
C LYS A 99 1.10 -2.13 -17.57
N LYS A 100 1.30 -0.91 -17.05
CA LYS A 100 2.47 -0.06 -17.35
C LYS A 100 3.78 -0.70 -16.90
N ASN A 101 3.76 -1.51 -15.84
CA ASN A 101 4.93 -2.22 -15.31
C ASN A 101 5.05 -3.65 -15.85
N GLY A 102 4.38 -3.97 -16.95
CA GLY A 102 4.57 -5.24 -17.65
C GLY A 102 3.74 -6.41 -17.13
N VAL A 103 2.90 -6.21 -16.11
CA VAL A 103 1.97 -7.23 -15.58
C VAL A 103 0.78 -7.38 -16.52
N LYS A 104 0.40 -8.61 -16.86
CA LYS A 104 -0.86 -8.90 -17.55
C LYS A 104 -1.99 -8.75 -16.54
N VAL A 105 -2.97 -7.91 -16.83
CA VAL A 105 -4.14 -7.71 -15.94
C VAL A 105 -5.40 -8.13 -16.65
N VAL A 106 -6.14 -9.05 -16.03
CA VAL A 106 -7.50 -9.44 -16.41
C VAL A 106 -8.43 -8.85 -15.38
N MET A 107 -9.48 -8.16 -15.82
CA MET A 107 -10.48 -7.57 -14.94
C MET A 107 -11.71 -8.48 -14.94
N THR A 108 -12.34 -8.72 -13.79
CA THR A 108 -13.64 -9.41 -13.74
C THR A 108 -14.76 -8.55 -14.33
N ARG A 109 -14.63 -7.23 -14.18
CA ARG A 109 -15.40 -6.19 -14.90
C ARG A 109 -14.57 -4.93 -15.06
N ASP A 110 -14.77 -4.20 -16.15
CA ASP A 110 -14.18 -2.88 -16.40
C ASP A 110 -15.23 -1.78 -16.63
N ASP A 111 -16.50 -2.11 -16.44
CA ASP A 111 -17.66 -1.23 -16.43
C ASP A 111 -18.63 -1.58 -15.26
N ASP A 112 -19.83 -1.00 -15.27
CA ASP A 112 -20.88 -1.24 -14.27
C ASP A 112 -21.74 -2.48 -14.58
N SER A 113 -21.08 -3.58 -14.95
CA SER A 113 -21.74 -4.88 -15.16
C SER A 113 -21.91 -5.67 -13.86
N THR A 114 -22.98 -6.47 -13.79
CA THR A 114 -23.17 -7.47 -12.73
C THR A 114 -22.39 -8.74 -13.08
N VAL A 115 -21.56 -9.19 -12.14
CA VAL A 115 -20.75 -10.41 -12.24
C VAL A 115 -20.91 -11.20 -10.94
N SER A 116 -21.28 -12.48 -11.03
CA SER A 116 -21.48 -13.32 -9.84
C SER A 116 -20.15 -13.71 -9.19
N SER A 117 -20.18 -14.16 -7.93
CA SER A 117 -18.99 -14.65 -7.24
C SER A 117 -18.34 -15.84 -7.95
N GLU A 118 -19.15 -16.77 -8.46
CA GLU A 118 -18.68 -17.94 -9.21
C GLU A 118 -18.05 -17.54 -10.55
N GLU A 119 -18.64 -16.56 -11.23
CA GLU A 119 -18.10 -16.04 -12.49
C GLU A 119 -16.74 -15.33 -12.27
N ARG A 120 -16.60 -14.54 -11.21
CA ARG A 120 -15.32 -13.91 -10.83
C ARG A 120 -14.22 -14.95 -10.61
N ALA A 121 -14.53 -16.02 -9.88
CA ALA A 121 -13.60 -17.13 -9.65
C ALA A 121 -13.27 -17.88 -10.96
N THR A 122 -14.27 -18.10 -11.81
CA THR A 122 -14.08 -18.74 -13.12
C THR A 122 -13.15 -17.92 -14.00
N ILE A 123 -13.36 -16.60 -14.10
CA ILE A 123 -12.48 -15.70 -14.87
C ILE A 123 -11.03 -15.79 -14.39
N ALA A 124 -10.82 -15.77 -13.07
CA ALA A 124 -9.49 -15.83 -12.48
C ALA A 124 -8.78 -17.16 -12.78
N ASN A 125 -9.52 -18.27 -12.70
CA ASN A 125 -9.02 -19.61 -12.99
C ASN A 125 -8.73 -19.79 -14.49
N ASP A 126 -9.65 -19.39 -15.36
CA ASP A 126 -9.53 -19.55 -16.82
C ASP A 126 -8.38 -18.72 -17.41
N CYS A 127 -8.00 -17.62 -16.77
CA CYS A 127 -6.86 -16.81 -17.20
C CYS A 127 -5.51 -17.24 -16.61
N ASP A 128 -5.48 -18.32 -15.83
CA ASP A 128 -4.33 -18.82 -15.08
C ASP A 128 -3.65 -17.69 -14.27
N ALA A 129 -4.43 -16.95 -13.49
CA ALA A 129 -3.87 -15.84 -12.72
C ALA A 129 -2.84 -16.35 -11.69
N ASP A 130 -1.72 -15.62 -11.53
CA ASP A 130 -0.76 -15.84 -10.45
C ASP A 130 -1.28 -15.22 -9.13
N LEU A 131 -2.14 -14.19 -9.22
CA LEU A 131 -2.78 -13.50 -8.11
C LEU A 131 -4.22 -13.10 -8.45
N TYR A 132 -5.15 -13.36 -7.54
CA TYR A 132 -6.48 -12.76 -7.52
C TYR A 132 -6.57 -11.70 -6.43
N LEU A 133 -6.97 -10.48 -6.77
CA LEU A 133 -7.20 -9.40 -5.81
C LEU A 133 -8.58 -8.79 -6.02
N ALA A 134 -9.43 -8.90 -5.02
CA ALA A 134 -10.69 -8.18 -4.97
C ALA A 134 -10.57 -6.88 -4.15
N LEU A 135 -11.08 -5.78 -4.69
CA LEU A 135 -11.11 -4.49 -4.00
C LEU A 135 -12.55 -4.14 -3.63
N HIS A 136 -12.75 -3.91 -2.34
CA HIS A 136 -14.03 -3.64 -1.69
C HIS A 136 -13.96 -2.39 -0.80
N ARG A 137 -15.13 -1.97 -0.29
CA ARG A 137 -15.28 -0.99 0.78
C ARG A 137 -16.10 -1.61 1.90
N ASN A 138 -15.61 -1.47 3.12
CA ASN A 138 -16.30 -2.04 4.26
C ASN A 138 -17.55 -1.22 4.62
N TYR A 139 -18.39 -1.78 5.47
CA TYR A 139 -19.50 -1.06 6.08
C TYR A 139 -19.73 -1.53 7.51
N ALA A 140 -20.05 -0.58 8.39
CA ALA A 140 -20.54 -0.88 9.73
C ALA A 140 -21.61 0.14 10.13
N ALA A 141 -22.59 -0.32 10.92
CA ALA A 141 -23.60 0.56 11.49
C ALA A 141 -23.02 1.54 12.52
N ASN A 142 -21.89 1.21 13.14
CA ASN A 142 -21.14 2.14 13.97
C ASN A 142 -20.30 3.07 13.05
N PRO A 143 -20.61 4.37 12.96
CA PRO A 143 -19.90 5.28 12.07
C PRO A 143 -18.44 5.53 12.49
N GLU A 144 -18.06 5.18 13.72
CA GLU A 144 -16.67 5.29 14.20
C GLU A 144 -15.77 4.14 13.72
N ALA A 145 -16.34 3.07 13.16
CA ALA A 145 -15.56 1.99 12.58
C ALA A 145 -14.82 2.51 11.34
N CYS A 146 -13.50 2.42 11.34
CA CYS A 146 -12.64 2.89 10.27
C CYS A 146 -11.46 1.94 10.05
N GLY A 147 -10.76 2.15 8.95
CA GLY A 147 -9.49 1.49 8.63
C GLY A 147 -9.58 0.45 7.51
N VAL A 148 -8.42 0.11 6.98
CA VAL A 148 -8.25 -0.88 5.91
C VAL A 148 -7.91 -2.25 6.49
N GLU A 149 -8.54 -3.31 5.99
CA GLU A 149 -8.21 -4.70 6.32
C GLU A 149 -8.07 -5.55 5.07
N ALA A 150 -7.28 -6.62 5.17
CA ALA A 150 -7.18 -7.64 4.14
C ALA A 150 -7.87 -8.92 4.61
N TRP A 151 -8.60 -9.59 3.73
CA TRP A 151 -9.21 -10.88 4.00
C TRP A 151 -8.59 -11.95 3.11
N ILE A 152 -8.10 -13.01 3.74
CA ILE A 152 -7.54 -14.18 3.07
C ILE A 152 -8.30 -15.44 3.51
N TYR A 153 -7.97 -16.55 2.88
CA TYR A 153 -8.55 -17.85 3.24
C TYR A 153 -8.34 -18.20 4.72
N SER A 154 -9.28 -18.93 5.32
CA SER A 154 -9.24 -19.45 6.69
C SER A 154 -7.96 -20.25 6.95
N SER A 155 -7.54 -21.05 5.96
CA SER A 155 -6.26 -21.76 5.95
C SER A 155 -5.16 -21.02 5.16
N GLY A 156 -5.14 -19.69 5.20
CA GLY A 156 -4.26 -18.83 4.42
C GLY A 156 -2.79 -19.26 4.45
N SER A 157 -2.15 -19.31 3.27
CA SER A 157 -0.74 -19.69 3.15
C SER A 157 0.19 -18.52 3.50
N GLU A 158 1.49 -18.80 3.66
CA GLU A 158 2.53 -17.77 3.80
C GLU A 158 2.49 -16.76 2.64
N LYS A 159 2.20 -17.24 1.42
CA LYS A 159 2.04 -16.39 0.24
C LYS A 159 0.86 -15.42 0.37
N ASN A 160 -0.28 -15.87 0.92
CA ASN A 160 -1.45 -15.02 1.16
C ASN A 160 -1.15 -13.93 2.21
N HIS A 161 -0.50 -14.32 3.32
CA HIS A 161 -0.09 -13.36 4.34
C HIS A 161 0.89 -12.33 3.79
N ALA A 162 1.92 -12.78 3.06
CA ALA A 162 2.93 -11.89 2.49
C ALA A 162 2.32 -10.82 1.56
N ILE A 163 1.46 -11.19 0.61
CA ILE A 163 0.85 -10.19 -0.29
C ILE A 163 -0.05 -9.21 0.48
N ALA A 164 -0.85 -9.72 1.43
CA ALA A 164 -1.74 -8.90 2.23
C ALA A 164 -0.98 -7.87 3.08
N GLU A 165 0.06 -8.32 3.79
CA GLU A 165 0.92 -7.46 4.61
C GLU A 165 1.70 -6.44 3.77
N THR A 166 2.23 -6.86 2.61
CA THR A 166 2.95 -5.97 1.70
C THR A 166 2.05 -4.86 1.15
N ILE A 167 0.81 -5.18 0.75
CA ILE A 167 -0.15 -4.17 0.29
C ILE A 167 -0.54 -3.24 1.43
N LEU A 168 -0.90 -3.76 2.61
CA LEU A 168 -1.29 -2.96 3.77
C LEU A 168 -0.15 -2.02 4.21
N SER A 169 1.09 -2.50 4.24
CA SER A 169 2.26 -1.67 4.56
C SER A 169 2.47 -0.54 3.54
N ASN A 170 2.26 -0.81 2.26
CA ASN A 170 2.36 0.22 1.23
C ASN A 170 1.24 1.26 1.35
N LEU A 171 0.01 0.84 1.69
CA LEU A 171 -1.11 1.74 1.95
C LEU A 171 -0.89 2.61 3.19
N GLU A 172 -0.32 2.04 4.26
CA GLU A 172 0.02 2.78 5.48
C GLU A 172 0.98 3.95 5.20
N LYS A 173 1.96 3.74 4.31
CA LYS A 173 2.94 4.78 3.91
C LYS A 173 2.31 5.97 3.19
N VAL A 174 1.16 5.79 2.55
CA VAL A 174 0.45 6.84 1.79
C VAL A 174 -0.76 7.41 2.55
N GLY A 175 -0.95 7.03 3.82
CA GLY A 175 -1.94 7.67 4.70
C GLY A 175 -3.34 7.07 4.61
N ILE A 176 -3.52 5.89 5.20
CA ILE A 176 -4.85 5.35 5.55
C ILE A 176 -5.26 5.79 6.96
N SER A 177 -6.55 5.68 7.29
CA SER A 177 -7.08 6.04 8.60
C SER A 177 -6.59 5.16 9.73
N ASP A 178 -6.52 3.85 9.48
CA ASP A 178 -6.00 2.80 10.37
C ASP A 178 -5.64 1.55 9.54
N ASN A 179 -4.62 0.80 10.00
CA ASN A 179 -4.23 -0.49 9.44
C ASN A 179 -4.75 -1.60 10.36
N ARG A 180 -5.85 -2.23 9.96
CA ARG A 180 -6.56 -3.23 10.77
C ARG A 180 -5.99 -4.64 10.62
N GLY A 181 -4.95 -4.79 9.80
CA GLY A 181 -4.22 -6.04 9.58
C GLY A 181 -4.93 -7.05 8.68
N VAL A 182 -4.37 -8.26 8.67
CA VAL A 182 -4.88 -9.40 7.92
C VAL A 182 -5.91 -10.16 8.74
N ARG A 183 -7.02 -10.53 8.10
CA ARG A 183 -8.13 -11.32 8.62
C ARG A 183 -8.26 -12.60 7.79
N THR A 184 -8.78 -13.65 8.40
CA THR A 184 -8.98 -14.95 7.76
C THR A 184 -10.46 -15.31 7.77
N GLY A 185 -10.94 -15.97 6.71
CA GLY A 185 -12.32 -16.40 6.60
C GLY A 185 -13.26 -15.30 6.13
N THR A 186 -14.38 -15.11 6.84
CA THR A 186 -15.38 -14.07 6.57
C THR A 186 -15.60 -13.16 7.78
N GLN A 187 -16.27 -12.02 7.56
CA GLN A 187 -16.62 -11.08 8.64
C GLN A 187 -17.43 -11.72 9.77
N PHE A 188 -18.17 -12.80 9.50
CA PHE A 188 -19.06 -13.44 10.46
C PHE A 188 -18.53 -14.77 11.01
N ASP A 189 -17.56 -15.38 10.33
CA ASP A 189 -17.09 -16.72 10.62
C ASP A 189 -15.66 -16.91 10.10
N SER A 190 -14.72 -17.19 11.01
CA SER A 190 -13.30 -17.40 10.71
C SER A 190 -13.02 -18.78 10.09
N ASP A 191 -13.94 -19.72 10.22
CA ASP A 191 -13.81 -21.10 9.70
C ASP A 191 -14.47 -21.25 8.32
N ASN A 192 -15.11 -20.19 7.81
CA ASN A 192 -15.72 -20.12 6.49
C ASN A 192 -15.08 -19.03 5.64
N ASP A 193 -15.14 -19.19 4.32
CA ASP A 193 -14.45 -18.33 3.35
C ASP A 193 -15.43 -17.69 2.36
N TYR A 194 -15.11 -16.48 1.91
CA TYR A 194 -15.83 -15.86 0.80
C TYR A 194 -15.74 -16.73 -0.45
N ILE A 195 -16.87 -16.88 -1.17
CA ILE A 195 -16.98 -17.77 -2.33
C ILE A 195 -15.87 -17.52 -3.36
N VAL A 196 -15.58 -16.25 -3.65
CA VAL A 196 -14.51 -15.85 -4.59
C VAL A 196 -13.12 -16.32 -4.17
N ILE A 197 -12.79 -16.24 -2.88
CA ILE A 197 -11.50 -16.72 -2.35
C ILE A 197 -11.48 -18.27 -2.36
N LYS A 198 -12.60 -18.91 -2.04
CA LYS A 198 -12.70 -20.37 -1.94
C LYS A 198 -12.66 -21.10 -3.27
N GLN A 199 -13.14 -20.49 -4.33
CA GLN A 199 -13.24 -21.12 -5.66
C GLN A 199 -12.10 -20.74 -6.59
N THR A 200 -11.15 -19.90 -6.15
CA THR A 200 -9.96 -19.55 -6.90
C THR A 200 -8.81 -20.53 -6.62
N ASN A 201 -8.00 -20.83 -7.64
CA ASN A 201 -6.92 -21.83 -7.57
C ASN A 201 -5.53 -21.23 -7.32
N MET A 202 -5.44 -19.91 -7.20
CA MET A 202 -4.18 -19.16 -7.01
C MET A 202 -4.17 -18.42 -5.67
N THR A 203 -3.07 -17.73 -5.37
CA THR A 203 -3.05 -16.82 -4.21
C THR A 203 -4.13 -15.77 -4.38
N SER A 204 -5.02 -15.63 -3.39
CA SER A 204 -6.18 -14.75 -3.45
C SER A 204 -6.36 -13.96 -2.16
N LEU A 205 -6.87 -12.73 -2.29
CA LEU A 205 -7.26 -11.88 -1.17
C LEU A 205 -8.33 -10.86 -1.58
N ILE A 206 -9.07 -10.38 -0.58
CA ILE A 206 -9.91 -9.18 -0.65
C ILE A 206 -9.23 -8.09 0.17
N ILE A 207 -9.24 -6.84 -0.31
CA ILE A 207 -8.91 -5.67 0.51
C ILE A 207 -10.15 -4.82 0.69
N GLU A 208 -10.48 -4.56 1.95
CA GLU A 208 -11.52 -3.63 2.38
C GLU A 208 -10.90 -2.24 2.55
N MET A 209 -11.09 -1.35 1.57
CA MET A 209 -10.40 -0.06 1.46
C MET A 209 -11.02 1.04 2.34
N GLY A 210 -11.32 0.72 3.60
CA GLY A 210 -11.99 1.61 4.54
C GLY A 210 -13.52 1.47 4.53
N PHE A 211 -14.14 1.98 5.58
CA PHE A 211 -15.57 1.92 5.80
C PHE A 211 -16.29 3.02 5.04
N ILE A 212 -17.19 2.68 4.14
CA ILE A 212 -18.01 3.64 3.37
C ILE A 212 -19.02 4.39 4.26
N SER A 213 -19.23 3.90 5.49
CA SER A 213 -20.04 4.54 6.54
C SER A 213 -19.25 5.47 7.47
N ASN A 214 -17.95 5.67 7.26
CA ASN A 214 -17.10 6.54 8.07
C ASN A 214 -16.59 7.74 7.26
N GLU A 215 -16.78 8.96 7.78
CA GLU A 215 -16.47 10.21 7.07
C GLU A 215 -14.98 10.31 6.70
N LYS A 216 -14.08 9.98 7.64
CA LYS A 216 -12.63 10.05 7.43
C LYS A 216 -12.16 9.06 6.36
N ASP A 217 -12.71 7.85 6.34
CA ASP A 217 -12.38 6.84 5.32
C ASP A 217 -12.90 7.20 3.93
N VAL A 218 -14.02 7.92 3.85
CA VAL A 218 -14.54 8.44 2.58
C VAL A 218 -13.65 9.58 2.08
N GLU A 219 -13.35 10.57 2.93
CA GLU A 219 -12.47 11.71 2.59
C GLU A 219 -11.08 11.25 2.15
N LEU A 220 -10.42 10.41 2.95
CA LEU A 220 -9.07 9.93 2.63
C LEU A 220 -9.03 9.12 1.32
N TYR A 221 -10.06 8.32 1.05
CA TYR A 221 -10.09 7.51 -0.16
C TYR A 221 -10.28 8.35 -1.43
N ASP A 222 -11.12 9.38 -1.38
CA ASP A 222 -11.32 10.28 -2.51
C ASP A 222 -10.08 11.15 -2.74
N ASP A 223 -9.49 11.69 -1.67
CA ASP A 223 -8.33 12.59 -1.74
C ASP A 223 -7.04 11.86 -2.16
N ASN A 224 -6.86 10.61 -1.70
CA ASN A 224 -5.63 9.83 -1.92
C ASN A 224 -5.79 8.70 -2.96
N MET A 225 -6.86 8.72 -3.77
CA MET A 225 -7.19 7.65 -4.73
C MET A 225 -6.02 7.23 -5.63
N ASP A 226 -5.25 8.20 -6.15
CA ASP A 226 -4.10 7.90 -7.02
C ASP A 226 -2.92 7.30 -6.24
N ASP A 227 -2.70 7.75 -5.01
CA ASP A 227 -1.65 7.22 -4.14
C ASP A 227 -2.00 5.83 -3.63
N TYR A 228 -3.28 5.56 -3.33
CA TYR A 228 -3.76 4.23 -2.97
C TYR A 228 -3.62 3.26 -4.14
N ALA A 229 -3.96 3.68 -5.36
CA ALA A 229 -3.75 2.87 -6.55
C ALA A 229 -2.26 2.54 -6.77
N ALA A 230 -1.38 3.52 -6.56
CA ALA A 230 0.06 3.33 -6.64
C ALA A 230 0.59 2.40 -5.54
N ALA A 231 0.13 2.55 -4.30
CA ALA A 231 0.52 1.71 -3.18
C ALA A 231 0.13 0.24 -3.39
N ILE A 232 -1.11 -0.02 -3.85
CA ILE A 232 -1.59 -1.37 -4.18
C ILE A 232 -0.75 -1.96 -5.32
N ALA A 233 -0.57 -1.22 -6.42
CA ALA A 233 0.20 -1.71 -7.56
C ALA A 233 1.66 -2.01 -7.20
N ASN A 234 2.31 -1.14 -6.40
CA ASN A 234 3.67 -1.35 -5.91
C ASN A 234 3.75 -2.58 -4.99
N GLY A 235 2.79 -2.76 -4.07
CA GLY A 235 2.77 -3.91 -3.19
C GLY A 235 2.62 -5.24 -3.94
N ILE A 236 1.80 -5.27 -5.00
CA ILE A 236 1.68 -6.43 -5.89
C ILE A 236 3.00 -6.70 -6.62
N ILE A 237 3.63 -5.67 -7.20
CA ILE A 237 4.89 -5.77 -7.94
C ILE A 237 6.02 -6.26 -7.03
N GLU A 238 6.11 -5.71 -5.81
CA GLU A 238 7.07 -6.12 -4.77
C GLU A 238 6.92 -7.61 -4.47
N TRP A 239 5.69 -8.04 -4.15
CA TRP A 239 5.42 -9.45 -3.85
C TRP A 239 5.69 -10.39 -5.03
N LEU A 240 5.33 -10.00 -6.25
CA LEU A 240 5.59 -10.80 -7.45
C LEU A 240 7.09 -11.04 -7.69
N ASN A 241 7.96 -10.10 -7.33
CA ASN A 241 9.41 -10.26 -7.47
C ASN A 241 10.03 -11.17 -6.40
N GLU A 242 9.39 -11.28 -5.23
CA GLU A 242 9.96 -11.98 -4.08
C GLU A 242 9.42 -13.42 -3.94
N TYR A 243 8.16 -13.66 -4.31
CA TYR A 243 7.43 -14.88 -3.96
C TYR A 243 7.01 -15.75 -5.16
N GLN A 244 7.36 -15.37 -6.39
CA GLN A 244 6.99 -16.11 -7.62
C GLN A 244 8.18 -16.26 -8.57
#